data_AF-A0A2N2VSZ0-F1
#
_entry.id   AF-A0A2N2VSZ0-F1
#
_cell.length_a   1.000
_cell.length_b   1.000
_cell.length_c   1.000
_cell.angle_alpha   90.00
_cell.angle_beta   90.00
_cell.angle_gamma   90.00
#
_symmetry.space_group_name_H-M   'P 1'
#
loop_
_entity.id
_entity.type
_entity.pdbx_description
1 polymer ?
#
loop_
_entity_poly.entity_id
_entity_poly.type
_entity_poly.pdbx_seq_one_letter_code
_entity_poly.pdbx_strand_id
1 'polypeptide(L)' 'LFLAGGLNKDNIRQAIEIVQPFGIDVCSGVRTKGKLDQQKLKDFFKAIEE' A
#
# COMPACT_ATOMS: atom_id res chain seq x y z
N LEU A 1 11.34 -11.24 -2.59
CA LEU A 1 9.90 -11.51 -2.43
C LEU A 1 9.13 -10.23 -2.73
N PHE A 2 8.11 -10.30 -3.57
CA PHE A 2 7.16 -9.20 -3.76
C PHE A 2 5.88 -9.52 -2.99
N LEU A 3 5.38 -8.56 -2.19
CA LEU A 3 4.14 -8.70 -1.43
C LEU A 3 2.99 -7.97 -2.14
N ALA A 4 1.86 -8.65 -2.28
CA ALA A 4 0.67 -8.12 -2.91
C ALA A 4 -0.59 -8.59 -2.17
N GLY A 5 -1.74 -8.02 -2.54
CA GLY A 5 -3.06 -8.47 -2.07
C GLY A 5 -3.58 -7.66 -0.89
N GLY A 6 -4.65 -6.89 -1.12
CA GLY A 6 -5.39 -6.18 -0.06
C GLY A 6 -4.65 -5.04 0.65
N LEU A 7 -3.43 -4.69 0.21
CA LEU A 7 -2.62 -3.64 0.83
C LEU A 7 -3.26 -2.26 0.65
N ASN A 8 -3.27 -1.49 1.73
CA ASN A 8 -3.78 -0.12 1.81
C ASN A 8 -3.07 0.66 2.93
N LYS A 9 -3.41 1.93 3.11
CA LYS A 9 -2.74 2.81 4.08
C LYS A 9 -2.81 2.31 5.53
N ASP A 10 -3.83 1.54 5.89
CA ASP A 10 -4.08 1.11 7.26
C ASP A 10 -3.25 -0.14 7.64
N ASN A 11 -2.75 -0.89 6.66
CA ASN A 11 -2.02 -2.16 6.90
C ASN A 11 -0.61 -2.21 6.29
N ILE A 12 -0.23 -1.28 5.43
CA ILE A 12 1.02 -1.36 4.65
C ILE A 12 2.26 -1.41 5.52
N ARG A 13 2.31 -0.59 6.57
CA ARG A 13 3.45 -0.52 7.50
C ARG A 13 3.67 -1.85 8.21
N GLN A 14 2.62 -2.38 8.83
CA GLN A 14 2.66 -3.68 9.51
C GLN A 14 3.06 -4.80 8.54
N ALA A 15 2.55 -4.77 7.31
CA ALA A 15 2.88 -5.75 6.28
C ALA A 15 4.38 -5.71 5.91
N ILE A 16 4.97 -4.52 5.77
CA ILE A 16 6.40 -4.33 5.56
C ILE A 16 7.20 -4.87 6.75
N GLU A 17 6.83 -4.47 7.97
CA GLU A 17 7.54 -4.83 9.20
C GLU A 17 7.59 -6.35 9.42
N ILE A 18 6.48 -7.05 9.18
CA ILE A 18 6.37 -8.50 9.41
C ILE A 18 7.01 -9.30 8.27
N VAL A 19 6.73 -8.94 7.02
CA VAL A 19 7.11 -9.76 5.85
C VAL A 19 8.50 -9.43 5.33
N GLN A 20 8.99 -8.21 5.58
CA GLN A 20 10.26 -7.69 5.05
C GLN A 20 10.38 -7.91 3.52
N PRO A 21 9.38 -7.50 2.70
CA PRO A 21 9.42 -7.77 1.28
C PRO A 21 10.45 -6.89 0.57
N PHE A 22 10.99 -7.39 -0.54
CA PHE A 22 11.85 -6.61 -1.42
C PHE A 22 11.07 -5.50 -2.15
N GLY A 23 9.80 -5.77 -2.47
CA GLY A 23 8.93 -4.83 -3.16
C GLY A 23 7.46 -5.13 -2.93
N ILE A 24 6.62 -4.18 -3.30
CA ILE A 24 5.18 -4.21 -3.04
C ILE A 24 4.43 -3.96 -4.35
N ASP A 25 3.40 -4.78 -4.60
CA ASP A 25 2.44 -4.56 -5.67
C ASP A 25 1.07 -4.18 -5.08
N VAL A 26 0.52 -3.05 -5.52
CA VAL A 26 -0.74 -2.50 -4.99
C VAL A 26 -1.66 -2.06 -6.13
N CYS A 27 -2.93 -2.45 -6.04
CA CYS A 27 -3.94 -2.11 -7.03
C CYS A 27 -5.19 -1.48 -6.41
N SER A 28 -6.04 -2.26 -5.74
CA SER A 28 -7.34 -1.77 -5.25
C SER A 28 -7.23 -0.80 -4.07
N GLY A 29 -6.23 -0.95 -3.20
CA GLY A 29 -6.06 -0.12 -2.00
C GLY A 29 -5.78 1.36 -2.26
N VAL A 30 -5.33 1.70 -3.47
CA VAL A 30 -5.02 3.09 -3.89
C VAL A 30 -6.02 3.63 -4.92
N ARG A 31 -7.18 2.98 -5.08
CA ARG A 31 -8.19 3.34 -6.08
C ARG A 31 -9.52 3.77 -5.46
N THR A 32 -10.21 4.66 -6.17
CA THR A 32 -11.59 5.05 -5.89
C THR A 32 -12.39 4.92 -7.19
N LYS A 33 -13.50 4.16 -7.15
CA LYS A 33 -14.32 3.83 -8.33
C LYS A 33 -13.48 3.30 -9.52
N GLY A 34 -12.52 2.42 -9.23
CA GLY A 34 -11.64 1.78 -10.21
C GLY A 34 -10.49 2.63 -10.76
N LYS A 35 -10.48 3.94 -10.50
CA LYS A 35 -9.41 4.86 -10.93
C LYS A 35 -8.41 5.09 -9.81
N LEU A 36 -7.15 5.37 -10.16
CA LEU A 36 -6.15 5.79 -9.20
C LEU A 36 -6.65 7.06 -8.48
N ASP A 37 -6.54 7.04 -7.16
CA ASP A 37 -6.96 8.14 -6.31
C ASP A 37 -5.71 8.80 -5.74
N GLN A 38 -5.50 10.07 -6.10
CA GLN A 38 -4.31 10.81 -5.70
C GLN A 38 -4.20 10.95 -4.18
N GLN A 39 -5.32 11.11 -3.46
CA GLN A 39 -5.29 11.23 -2.01
C GLN A 39 -4.96 9.89 -1.37
N LYS A 40 -5.53 8.78 -1.86
CA LYS A 40 -5.16 7.45 -1.36
C LYS A 40 -3.70 7.10 -1.61
N LEU A 41 -3.14 7.49 -2.75
CA LEU A 41 -1.71 7.33 -3.03
C LEU A 41 -0.86 8.10 -2.03
N LYS A 42 -1.18 9.38 -1.79
CA LYS A 42 -0.47 10.20 -0.79
C LYS A 42 -0.54 9.57 0.60
N ASP A 43 -1.72 9.18 1.05
CA ASP A 43 -1.91 8.56 2.35
C ASP A 43 -1.14 7.22 2.45
N PHE A 44 -1.13 6.43 1.37
CA PHE A 44 -0.43 5.14 1.33
C PHE A 44 1.08 5.31 1.45
N PHE A 45 1.69 6.24 0.71
CA PHE A 45 3.13 6.50 0.82
C PHE A 45 3.51 7.17 2.14
N LYS A 46 2.66 8.05 2.67
CA LYS A 46 2.85 8.64 4.01
C LYS A 46 2.92 7.56 5.10
N ALA A 47 2.03 6.56 5.03
CA ALA A 47 2.04 5.44 5.97
C ALA A 47 3.29 4.54 5.86
N ILE A 48 4.05 4.60 4.77
CA ILE A 48 5.34 3.90 4.60
C ILE A 48 6.50 4.72 5.20
N GLU A 49 6.44 6.05 5.10
CA GLU A 49 7.48 6.96 5.56
C GLU A 49 7.45 7.22 7.07
N GLU A 50 6.30 7.00 7.70
CA GLU A 50 6.13 7.06 9.16
C GLU A 50 6.69 5.84 9.86
#